data_AF-A0A2V9A423-F1
#
_entry.id   AF-A0A2V9A423-F1
#
_cell.length_a   1.000
_cell.length_b   1.000
_cell.length_c   1.000
_cell.angle_alpha   90.00
_cell.angle_beta   90.00
_cell.angle_gamma   90.00
#
_symmetry.space_group_name_H-M   'P 1'
#
loop_
_entity.id
_entity.type
_entity.pdbx_description
1 polymer ?
#
loop_
_entity_poly.entity_id
_entity_poly.type
_entity_poly.pdbx_seq_one_letter_code
_entity_poly.pdbx_strand_id
1 'polypeptide(L)'
;MSVINTDQLKSALERLCLVVPKRATLPVLENLRWRAAKGHLELTATDLDNHLHISIPFVGEAIDSDVDALVPAKELCQLVKTESAPSL
;
A
#
# COMPACT_ATOMS: atom_id res chain seq x y z
N MET A 1 8.09 -2.96 -17.34
CA MET A 1 7.79 -3.63 -16.05
C MET A 1 8.29 -2.76 -14.90
N SER A 2 7.43 -2.48 -13.92
CA SER A 2 7.77 -1.64 -12.75
C SER A 2 7.89 -2.50 -11.49
N VAL A 3 8.92 -2.26 -10.69
CA VAL A 3 9.33 -3.09 -9.55
C VAL A 3 9.47 -2.23 -8.30
N ILE A 4 8.96 -2.74 -7.18
CA ILE A 4 9.02 -2.10 -5.86
C ILE A 4 9.91 -2.93 -4.95
N ASN A 5 10.68 -2.25 -4.08
CA ASN A 5 11.45 -2.93 -3.05
C ASN A 5 10.52 -3.59 -2.01
N THR A 6 10.61 -4.90 -1.88
CA THR A 6 9.74 -5.70 -1.02
C THR A 6 9.86 -5.34 0.46
N ASP A 7 11.05 -5.02 0.95
CA ASP A 7 11.26 -4.68 2.37
C ASP A 7 10.66 -3.31 2.70
N GLN A 8 10.80 -2.34 1.81
CA GLN A 8 10.14 -1.04 1.93
C GLN A 8 8.61 -1.19 1.91
N LEU A 9 8.09 -2.03 1.00
CA LEU A 9 6.66 -2.31 0.93
C LEU A 9 6.14 -2.98 2.21
N LYS A 10 6.84 -4.01 2.72
CA LYS A 10 6.51 -4.68 3.98
C LYS A 10 6.46 -3.70 5.14
N SER A 11 7.52 -2.92 5.33
CA SER A 11 7.60 -1.92 6.41
C SER A 11 6.50 -0.87 6.31
N ALA A 12 6.17 -0.40 5.10
CA ALA A 12 5.09 0.54 4.89
C ALA A 12 3.71 -0.05 5.25
N LEU A 13 3.43 -1.27 4.79
CA LEU A 13 2.17 -1.96 5.07
C LEU A 13 1.99 -2.27 6.55
N GLU A 14 3.06 -2.68 7.25
CA GLU A 14 3.01 -2.88 8.70
C GLU A 14 2.59 -1.63 9.47
N ARG A 15 3.12 -0.46 9.07
CA ARG A 15 2.76 0.83 9.67
C ARG A 15 1.35 1.27 9.32
N LEU A 16 0.93 1.11 8.06
CA LEU A 16 -0.43 1.43 7.63
C LEU A 16 -1.48 0.56 8.33
N CYS A 17 -1.19 -0.72 8.51
CA CYS A 17 -2.06 -1.66 9.22
C CYS A 17 -2.28 -1.29 10.71
N LEU A 18 -1.52 -0.34 11.29
CA LEU A 18 -1.80 0.23 12.63
C LEU A 18 -2.92 1.28 12.62
N VAL A 19 -3.14 1.94 11.48
CA VAL A 19 -4.14 3.01 11.31
C VAL A 19 -5.43 2.47 10.68
N VAL A 20 -5.35 1.34 9.96
CA VAL A 20 -6.55 0.72 9.38
C VAL A 20 -7.45 0.16 10.49
N PRO A 21 -8.71 0.61 10.59
CA PRO A 21 -9.67 0.04 11.53
C PRO A 21 -9.99 -1.41 11.16
N LYS A 22 -9.98 -2.31 12.14
CA LYS A 22 -10.27 -3.76 11.93
C LYS A 22 -11.75 -4.06 11.68
N ARG A 23 -12.64 -3.16 12.13
CA ARG A 23 -14.09 -3.19 11.97
C ARG A 23 -14.56 -1.74 11.99
N ALA A 24 -14.85 -1.20 10.81
CA ALA A 24 -15.24 0.20 10.66
C ALA A 24 -16.75 0.32 10.44
N THR A 25 -17.35 1.40 10.95
CA THR A 25 -18.73 1.79 10.57
C THR A 25 -18.82 2.06 9.06
N LEU A 26 -17.72 2.54 8.46
CA LEU A 26 -17.57 2.75 7.04
C LEU A 26 -16.63 1.67 6.46
N PRO A 27 -17.14 0.62 5.81
CA PRO A 27 -16.32 -0.50 5.31
C PRO A 27 -15.21 -0.08 4.34
N VAL A 28 -15.38 1.06 3.66
CA VAL A 28 -14.35 1.63 2.78
C VAL A 28 -13.03 1.86 3.52
N LEU A 29 -13.06 2.17 4.82
CA LEU A 29 -11.89 2.43 5.65
C LEU A 29 -11.13 1.16 6.07
N GLU A 30 -11.70 -0.02 5.84
CA GLU A 30 -10.99 -1.31 6.00
C GLU A 30 -10.01 -1.57 4.83
N ASN A 31 -10.03 -0.69 3.82
CA ASN A 31 -9.12 -0.70 2.70
C ASN A 31 -8.00 0.33 2.89
N LEU A 32 -6.89 0.11 2.19
CA LEU A 32 -5.90 1.15 1.95
C LEU A 32 -6.07 1.69 0.53
N ARG A 33 -5.75 2.96 0.35
CA ARG A 33 -5.61 3.55 -0.98
C ARG A 33 -4.24 3.18 -1.54
N TRP A 34 -4.25 2.58 -2.71
CA TRP A 34 -3.09 2.20 -3.51
C TRP A 34 -3.06 3.07 -4.75
N ARG A 35 -2.15 4.04 -4.78
CA ARG A 35 -1.99 4.94 -5.93
C ARG A 35 -0.60 4.83 -6.53
N ALA A 36 -0.52 4.44 -7.80
CA ALA A 36 0.74 4.42 -8.54
C ALA A 36 0.75 5.61 -9.51
N ALA A 37 1.58 6.60 -9.25
CA ALA A 37 1.62 7.86 -9.99
C ALA A 37 3.03 8.46 -9.93
N LYS A 38 3.47 9.09 -11.02
CA LYS A 38 4.72 9.91 -11.06
C LYS A 38 5.98 9.19 -10.55
N GLY A 39 6.11 7.88 -10.78
CA GLY A 39 7.27 7.10 -10.31
C GLY A 39 7.20 6.64 -8.84
N HIS A 40 6.06 6.86 -8.18
CA HIS A 40 5.84 6.51 -6.79
C HIS A 40 4.59 5.66 -6.58
N LEU A 41 4.68 4.72 -5.64
CA LEU A 41 3.54 4.09 -5.00
C LEU A 41 3.21 4.89 -3.74
N GLU A 42 2.07 5.55 -3.77
CA GLU A 42 1.44 6.25 -2.67
C GLU A 42 0.43 5.33 -1.97
N LEU A 43 0.67 5.07 -0.69
CA LEU A 43 -0.19 4.27 0.16
C LEU A 43 -0.81 5.15 1.25
N THR A 44 -2.13 5.08 1.41
CA THR A 44 -2.84 5.87 2.43
C THR A 44 -3.84 5.02 3.20
N ALA A 45 -3.90 5.19 4.52
CA ALA A 45 -4.91 4.61 5.40
C ALA A 45 -5.39 5.64 6.43
N THR A 46 -6.63 5.51 6.88
CA THR A 46 -7.24 6.40 7.89
C THR A 46 -8.40 5.72 8.61
N ASP A 47 -8.60 6.09 9.87
CA ASP A 47 -9.79 5.77 10.68
C ASP A 47 -10.71 7.00 10.90
N LEU A 48 -10.48 8.08 10.14
CA LEU A 48 -11.05 9.44 10.24
C LEU A 48 -10.48 10.35 11.33
N ASP A 49 -9.82 9.81 12.35
CA ASP A 49 -9.16 10.60 13.40
C ASP A 49 -7.65 10.70 13.14
N ASN A 50 -7.07 9.59 12.68
CA ASN A 50 -5.68 9.40 12.31
C ASN A 50 -5.57 9.12 10.81
N HIS A 51 -4.49 9.59 10.20
CA HIS A 51 -4.15 9.26 8.82
C HIS A 51 -2.67 8.99 8.69
N LEU A 52 -2.31 8.07 7.79
CA LEU A 52 -0.93 7.80 7.44
C LEU A 52 -0.81 7.73 5.92
N HIS A 53 0.12 8.50 5.39
CA HIS A 53 0.50 8.51 3.99
C HIS A 53 1.98 8.12 3.86
N ILE A 54 2.27 7.17 2.98
CA ILE A 54 3.63 6.71 2.70
C ILE A 54 3.82 6.71 1.18
N SER A 55 4.94 7.27 0.72
CA SER A 55 5.33 7.26 -0.69
C SER A 55 6.61 6.44 -0.86
N ILE A 56 6.57 5.47 -1.77
CA ILE A 56 7.67 4.55 -2.06
C ILE A 56 8.06 4.71 -3.53
N PRO A 57 9.32 5.01 -3.88
CA PRO A 57 9.75 5.03 -5.26
C PRO A 57 9.73 3.61 -5.84
N PHE A 58 9.32 3.47 -7.11
CA PHE A 58 9.46 2.22 -7.85
C PHE A 58 10.38 2.41 -9.07
N VAL A 59 11.02 1.33 -9.50
CA VAL A 59 11.94 1.35 -10.64
C VAL A 59 11.26 0.66 -11.83
N GLY A 60 11.32 1.26 -13.01
CA GLY A 60 10.85 0.63 -14.24
C GLY A 60 10.29 1.62 -15.24
N GLU A 61 9.54 1.09 -16.21
CA GLU A 61 8.85 1.90 -17.21
C GLU A 61 7.86 2.86 -16.55
N ALA A 62 7.70 4.02 -17.18
CA ALA A 62 6.66 4.95 -16.80
C ALA A 62 5.30 4.24 -16.91
N ILE A 63 4.47 4.41 -15.89
CA ILE A 63 3.10 3.95 -15.95
C ILE A 63 2.37 4.87 -16.92
N ASP A 64 1.74 4.30 -17.95
CA ASP A 64 1.03 5.08 -19.00
C ASP A 64 -0.11 5.95 -18.43
N SER A 65 -0.67 5.54 -17.29
CA SER A 65 -1.71 6.27 -16.57
C SER A 65 -1.59 6.08 -15.07
N ASP A 66 -1.87 7.14 -14.31
CA ASP A 66 -2.05 7.06 -12.86
C ASP A 66 -3.08 5.96 -12.52
N VAL A 67 -2.72 5.06 -11.62
CA VAL A 67 -3.63 4.04 -11.06
C VAL A 67 -4.02 4.47 -9.66
N ASP A 68 -5.30 4.46 -9.33
CA ASP A 68 -5.81 4.82 -8.00
C ASP A 68 -6.92 3.82 -7.61
N ALA A 69 -6.65 3.01 -6.60
CA ALA A 69 -7.53 1.92 -6.20
C ALA A 69 -7.62 1.80 -4.69
N LEU A 70 -8.72 1.20 -4.22
CA LEU A 70 -8.83 0.72 -2.86
C LEU A 70 -8.52 -0.77 -2.84
N VAL A 71 -7.65 -1.17 -1.90
CA VAL A 71 -7.21 -2.55 -1.75
C VAL A 71 -7.53 -3.02 -0.33
N PRO A 72 -8.13 -4.20 -0.13
CA PRO A 72 -8.37 -4.76 1.19
C PRO A 72 -7.07 -4.86 1.98
N ALA A 73 -6.96 -4.10 3.08
CA ALA A 73 -5.69 -3.90 3.74
C ALA A 73 -5.21 -5.16 4.46
N LYS A 74 -6.14 -5.91 5.04
CA LYS A 74 -5.83 -7.15 5.78
C LYS A 74 -5.26 -8.20 4.86
N GLU A 75 -5.92 -8.46 3.74
CA GLU A 75 -5.53 -9.46 2.75
C GLU A 75 -4.18 -9.09 2.12
N LEU A 76 -3.99 -7.81 1.78
CA LEU A 76 -2.71 -7.33 1.24
C LEU A 76 -1.57 -7.45 2.26
N CYS A 77 -1.77 -7.01 3.50
CA CYS A 77 -0.79 -7.14 4.59
C CYS A 77 -0.43 -8.63 4.83
N GLN A 78 -1.39 -9.56 4.71
CA GLN A 78 -1.13 -11.00 4.86
C GLN A 78 -0.32 -11.55 3.69
N LEU A 79 -0.68 -11.22 2.45
CA LEU A 79 -0.02 -11.70 1.24
C LEU A 79 1.44 -11.23 1.18
N VAL A 80 1.68 -9.93 1.41
CA VAL A 80 3.04 -9.36 1.34
C VAL A 80 3.94 -9.88 2.47
N LYS A 81 3.40 -10.26 3.63
CA LYS A 81 4.18 -10.91 4.70
C LYS A 81 4.72 -12.28 4.29
N THR A 82 3.95 -13.04 3.51
CA THR A 82 4.36 -14.36 3.04
C THR A 82 5.26 -14.31 1.82
N GLU A 83 5.31 -13.17 1.12
CA GLU A 83 6.20 -12.99 -0.03
C GLU A 83 7.67 -13.02 0.40
N SER A 84 8.42 -13.92 -0.23
CA SER A 84 9.87 -14.03 -0.10
C SER A 84 10.44 -13.49 -1.41
N ALA A 85 11.05 -12.32 -1.41
CA ALA A 85 11.62 -11.78 -2.64
C ALA A 85 12.67 -12.76 -3.19
N PRO A 86 12.68 -13.07 -4.50
CA PRO A 86 13.86 -13.67 -5.10
C PRO A 86 14.99 -12.64 -5.05
N SER A 87 16.16 -13.07 -4.57
CA SER A 87 17.37 -12.25 -4.57
C SER A 87 17.67 -11.85 -6.02
N LEU A 88 17.40 -10.58 -6.37
CA LEU A 88 17.88 -9.95 -7.60
C LEU A 88 19.30 -9.42 -7.37
#